data_AF-A0A378JI11-F1
#
_entry.id   AF-A0A378JI11-F1
#
_cell.length_a   1.000
_cell.length_b   1.000
_cell.length_c   1.000
_cell.angle_alpha   90.00
_cell.angle_beta   90.00
_cell.angle_gamma   90.00
#
_symmetry.space_group_name_H-M   'P 1'
#
loop_
_entity.id
_entity.type
_entity.pdbx_description
1 polymer ?
#
loop_
_entity_poly.entity_id
_entity_poly.type
_entity_poly.pdbx_seq_one_letter_code
_entity_poly.pdbx_strand_id
1 'polypeptide(L)'
;MMTEPLIPITKKQALIFACFFVMYEFLTYIANDMIMPGMIHVVHSFNAPESTIATSLTVYILGGASLQVILGPISDSYGRRPMMLLGAFLFFIFTLFIACSNSMSQFLIARFFQGMGLCFIGVIGYATIQEIFEEMDAIRIISIMANVAILAPLLGPLMGL
;
A
#
# COMPACT_ATOMS: atom_id res chain seq x y z
N MET A 1 -22.07 6.61 -18.90
CA MET A 1 -21.46 7.81 -19.51
C MET A 1 -20.58 8.43 -18.44
N MET A 2 -19.26 8.52 -18.64
CA MET A 2 -18.37 9.23 -17.71
C MET A 2 -18.59 10.73 -17.91
N THR A 3 -19.35 11.36 -17.01
CA THR A 3 -19.51 12.82 -16.91
C THR A 3 -18.24 13.44 -16.34
N GLU A 4 -18.07 14.75 -16.55
CA GLU A 4 -16.77 15.43 -16.53
C GLU A 4 -16.14 15.46 -15.11
N PRO A 5 -14.81 15.31 -14.99
CA PRO A 5 -14.14 15.41 -13.70
C PRO A 5 -14.23 16.83 -13.12
N LEU A 6 -14.31 16.94 -11.79
CA LEU A 6 -14.42 18.21 -11.05
C LEU A 6 -13.17 19.11 -11.23
N ILE A 7 -12.04 18.51 -11.59
CA ILE A 7 -10.79 19.15 -11.96
C ILE A 7 -10.62 18.96 -13.48
N PRO A 8 -10.09 19.93 -14.26
CA PRO A 8 -9.90 19.79 -15.70
C PRO A 8 -8.75 18.80 -16.02
N ILE A 9 -9.04 17.51 -15.89
CA ILE A 9 -8.16 16.40 -16.20
C ILE A 9 -8.80 15.54 -17.28
N THR A 10 -7.98 14.98 -18.16
CA THR A 10 -8.51 14.15 -19.26
C THR A 10 -9.03 12.82 -18.71
N LYS A 11 -10.12 12.28 -19.26
CA LYS A 11 -10.65 10.94 -18.91
C LYS A 11 -9.57 9.86 -18.89
N LYS A 12 -8.61 9.92 -19.82
CA LYS A 12 -7.45 9.02 -19.88
C LYS A 12 -6.56 9.11 -18.63
N GLN A 13 -6.30 10.32 -18.12
CA GLN A 13 -5.47 10.53 -16.93
C GLN A 13 -6.16 10.02 -15.67
N ALA A 14 -7.46 10.27 -15.54
CA ALA A 14 -8.27 9.76 -14.42
C ALA A 14 -8.28 8.22 -14.40
N LEU A 15 -8.45 7.59 -15.57
CA LEU A 15 -8.44 6.12 -15.69
C LEU A 15 -7.06 5.53 -15.38
N ILE A 16 -5.98 6.16 -15.87
CA ILE A 16 -4.61 5.76 -15.52
C ILE A 16 -4.37 5.86 -14.01
N PHE A 17 -4.82 6.94 -13.37
CA PHE A 17 -4.70 7.12 -11.93
C PHE A 17 -5.47 6.04 -11.16
N ALA A 18 -6.74 5.78 -11.50
CA ALA A 18 -7.54 4.75 -10.85
C ALA A 18 -6.91 3.35 -11.00
N CYS A 19 -6.45 3.00 -12.21
CA CYS A 19 -5.79 1.72 -12.46
C CYS A 19 -4.48 1.57 -11.67
N PHE A 20 -3.64 2.62 -11.69
CA PHE A 20 -2.42 2.66 -10.89
C PHE A 20 -2.74 2.49 -9.40
N PHE A 21 -3.75 3.20 -8.91
CA PHE A 21 -4.06 3.24 -7.49
C PHE A 21 -4.61 1.90 -6.98
N VAL A 22 -5.53 1.29 -7.73
CA VAL A 22 -6.04 -0.06 -7.44
C VAL A 22 -4.90 -1.08 -7.43
N MET A 23 -4.00 -1.01 -8.41
CA MET A 23 -2.85 -1.92 -8.48
C MET A 23 -1.88 -1.70 -7.32
N TYR A 24 -1.63 -0.45 -6.94
CA TYR A 24 -0.78 -0.12 -5.80
C TYR A 24 -1.38 -0.66 -4.49
N GLU A 25 -2.66 -0.43 -4.24
CA GLU A 25 -3.36 -0.96 -3.07
C GLU A 25 -3.30 -2.49 -3.00
N PHE A 26 -3.64 -3.16 -4.12
CA PHE A 26 -3.56 -4.62 -4.20
C PHE A 26 -2.16 -5.15 -3.88
N LEU A 27 -1.11 -4.53 -4.44
CA LEU A 27 0.28 -4.92 -4.18
C LEU A 27 0.69 -4.74 -2.71
N THR A 28 0.22 -3.68 -2.06
CA THR A 28 0.52 -3.46 -0.64
C THR A 28 -0.17 -4.46 0.28
N TYR A 29 -1.41 -4.87 -0.04
CA TYR A 29 -2.10 -5.89 0.75
C TYR A 29 -1.53 -7.28 0.52
N ILE A 30 -1.36 -7.68 -0.75
CA ILE A 30 -0.83 -9.01 -1.07
C ILE A 30 0.59 -9.20 -0.53
N ALA A 31 1.42 -8.15 -0.50
CA ALA A 31 2.74 -8.23 0.12
C ALA A 31 2.64 -8.62 1.61
N ASN A 32 1.68 -8.09 2.36
CA ASN A 32 1.50 -8.49 3.75
C ASN A 32 0.96 -9.92 3.87
N ASP A 33 -0.14 -10.19 3.17
CA ASP A 33 -0.91 -11.43 3.31
C ASP A 33 -0.14 -12.65 2.78
N MET A 34 0.63 -12.48 1.70
CA MET A 34 1.45 -13.53 1.10
C MET A 34 2.72 -13.79 1.90
N ILE A 35 3.21 -12.81 2.67
CA ILE A 35 4.38 -13.04 3.52
C ILE A 35 4.02 -13.86 4.76
N MET A 36 2.86 -13.66 5.39
CA MET A 36 2.50 -14.39 6.61
C MET A 36 2.76 -15.91 6.57
N PRO A 37 2.31 -16.68 5.55
CA PRO A 37 2.66 -18.10 5.46
C PRO A 37 4.17 -18.33 5.27
N GLY A 38 4.83 -17.52 4.44
CA GLY A 38 6.28 -17.58 4.21
C GLY A 38 7.13 -17.18 5.42
N MET A 39 6.56 -16.50 6.42
CA MET A 39 7.30 -16.07 7.61
C MET A 39 7.86 -17.24 8.41
N ILE A 40 7.22 -18.42 8.36
CA ILE A 40 7.74 -19.64 9.02
C ILE A 40 9.13 -19.99 8.48
N HIS A 41 9.32 -19.90 7.16
CA HIS A 41 10.61 -20.12 6.52
C HIS A 41 11.61 -19.00 6.86
N VAL A 42 11.15 -17.75 6.95
CA VAL A 42 11.99 -16.59 7.29
C VAL A 42 12.55 -16.71 8.71
N VAL A 43 11.70 -17.00 9.70
CA VAL A 43 12.16 -17.12 11.11
C VAL A 43 13.10 -18.31 11.28
N HIS A 44 12.85 -19.43 10.61
CA HIS A 44 13.75 -20.58 10.63
C HIS A 44 15.10 -20.26 9.97
N SER A 45 15.09 -19.57 8.82
CA SER A 45 16.32 -19.21 8.09
C SER A 45 17.19 -18.22 8.85
N PHE A 46 16.59 -17.28 9.57
CA PHE A 46 17.32 -16.31 10.40
C PHE A 46 17.55 -16.79 11.84
N ASN A 47 17.15 -18.01 12.19
CA ASN A 47 17.18 -18.56 13.55
C ASN A 47 16.57 -17.58 14.58
N ALA A 48 15.44 -16.98 14.21
CA ALA A 48 14.70 -16.00 14.99
C ALA A 48 13.54 -16.66 15.74
N PRO A 49 13.09 -16.11 16.88
CA PRO A 49 11.95 -16.66 17.62
C PRO A 49 10.66 -16.55 16.82
N GLU A 50 9.73 -17.49 17.00
CA GLU A 50 8.43 -17.50 16.32
C GLU A 50 7.59 -16.25 16.63
N SER A 51 7.79 -15.63 17.79
CA SER A 51 7.17 -14.35 18.15
C SER A 51 7.43 -13.24 17.12
N THR A 52 8.51 -13.37 16.33
CA THR A 52 8.87 -12.41 15.29
C THR A 52 7.87 -12.39 14.12
N ILE A 53 7.08 -13.44 13.93
CA ILE A 53 6.01 -13.46 12.92
C ILE A 53 4.97 -12.39 13.26
N ALA A 54 4.49 -12.37 14.50
CA ALA A 54 3.59 -11.35 14.99
C ALA A 54 4.26 -9.96 14.97
N THR A 55 5.54 -9.88 15.38
CA THR A 55 6.30 -8.62 15.33
C THR A 55 6.35 -8.05 13.91
N SER A 56 6.55 -8.88 12.88
CA SER A 56 6.58 -8.46 11.47
C SER A 56 5.27 -7.77 11.05
N LEU A 57 4.12 -8.33 11.43
CA LEU A 57 2.83 -7.71 11.18
C LEU A 57 2.71 -6.38 11.92
N THR A 58 3.06 -6.36 13.21
CA THR A 58 2.99 -5.17 14.05
C THR A 58 3.84 -4.03 13.49
N VAL A 59 5.10 -4.29 13.09
CA VAL A 59 5.97 -3.24 12.54
C VAL A 59 5.48 -2.72 11.19
N TYR A 60 4.87 -3.58 10.36
CA TYR A 60 4.27 -3.17 9.09
C TYR A 60 3.09 -2.21 9.31
N ILE A 61 2.18 -2.56 10.24
CA ILE A 61 1.04 -1.71 10.61
C ILE A 61 1.53 -0.40 11.26
N LEU A 62 2.53 -0.47 12.15
CA LEU A 62 3.14 0.72 12.75
C LEU A 62 3.74 1.65 11.69
N GLY A 63 4.41 1.11 10.69
CA GLY A 63 4.87 1.86 9.52
C GLY A 63 3.71 2.57 8.83
N GLY A 64 2.62 1.85 8.58
CA GLY A 64 1.39 2.40 7.98
C GLY A 64 0.63 3.41 8.84
N ALA A 65 0.91 3.50 10.14
CA ALA A 65 0.36 4.50 11.04
C ALA A 65 1.26 5.74 11.20
N SER A 66 2.55 5.61 10.91
CA SER A 66 3.58 6.59 11.30
C SER A 66 3.43 7.98 10.67
N LEU A 67 2.94 8.08 9.44
CA LEU A 67 2.90 9.35 8.70
C LEU A 67 1.49 9.91 8.47
N GLN A 68 0.43 9.25 8.95
CA GLN A 68 -0.94 9.57 8.53
C GLN A 68 -1.34 11.04 8.73
N VAL A 69 -0.96 11.63 9.87
CA VAL A 69 -1.30 13.03 10.20
C VAL A 69 -0.50 14.05 9.37
N ILE A 70 0.76 13.73 9.07
CA ILE A 70 1.70 14.66 8.43
C ILE A 70 1.55 14.62 6.91
N LEU A 71 1.21 13.46 6.36
CA LEU A 71 1.21 13.22 4.92
C LEU A 71 0.15 14.05 4.17
N GLY A 72 -0.98 14.38 4.82
CA GLY A 72 -2.05 15.20 4.23
C GLY A 72 -1.57 16.60 3.85
N PRO A 73 -1.17 17.44 4.82
CA PRO A 73 -0.66 18.80 4.54
C PRO A 73 0.55 18.83 3.61
N ILE A 74 1.45 17.84 3.69
CA ILE A 74 2.59 17.72 2.77
C ILE A 74 2.08 17.44 1.35
N SER A 75 1.10 16.56 1.18
CA SER A 75 0.56 16.24 -0.14
C SER A 75 -0.18 17.41 -0.79
N ASP A 76 -0.84 18.25 0.01
CA ASP A 76 -1.55 19.42 -0.51
C ASP A 76 -0.56 20.53 -0.96
N SER A 77 0.60 20.64 -0.31
CA SER A 77 1.63 21.63 -0.65
C SER A 77 2.55 21.22 -1.81
N TYR A 78 2.96 19.95 -1.87
CA TYR A 78 3.85 19.43 -2.92
C TYR A 78 3.10 18.79 -4.10
N GLY A 79 1.78 18.63 -3.98
CA GLY A 79 0.91 18.00 -4.97
C GLY A 79 0.72 16.50 -4.75
N ARG A 80 -0.50 16.03 -5.08
CA ARG A 80 -0.94 14.65 -4.85
C ARG A 80 -0.21 13.61 -5.71
N ARG A 81 0.00 13.90 -7.00
CA ARG A 81 0.67 12.98 -7.94
C ARG A 81 2.11 12.62 -7.55
N PRO A 82 3.05 13.57 -7.31
CA PRO A 82 4.42 13.23 -6.95
C PRO A 82 4.48 12.46 -5.61
N MET A 83 3.61 12.78 -4.65
CA MET A 83 3.58 12.06 -3.38
C MET A 83 3.07 10.62 -3.52
N MET A 84 2.05 10.37 -4.35
CA MET A 84 1.59 9.00 -4.66
C MET A 84 2.69 8.15 -5.30
N LEU A 85 3.43 8.73 -6.26
CA LEU A 85 4.54 8.04 -6.92
C LEU A 85 5.71 7.79 -5.97
N LEU A 86 5.99 8.73 -5.07
CA LEU A 86 7.01 8.58 -4.03
C LEU A 86 6.65 7.42 -3.07
N GLY A 87 5.39 7.31 -2.65
CA GLY A 87 4.92 6.19 -1.82
C GLY A 87 5.13 4.83 -2.50
N ALA A 88 4.69 4.70 -3.76
CA ALA A 88 4.88 3.49 -4.53
C ALA A 88 6.36 3.14 -4.78
N PHE A 89 7.18 4.16 -5.05
CA PHE A 89 8.63 3.99 -5.22
C PHE A 89 9.30 3.52 -3.93
N LEU A 90 8.99 4.13 -2.78
CA LEU A 90 9.51 3.70 -1.48
C LEU A 90 9.08 2.26 -1.17
N PHE A 91 7.81 1.93 -1.38
CA PHE A 91 7.31 0.57 -1.20
C PHE A 91 8.10 -0.45 -2.03
N PHE A 92 8.34 -0.15 -3.31
CA PHE A 92 9.14 -1.00 -4.19
C PHE A 92 10.59 -1.17 -3.69
N ILE A 93 11.26 -0.07 -3.34
CA ILE A 93 12.63 -0.10 -2.83
C ILE A 93 12.76 -0.92 -1.55
N PHE A 94 11.85 -0.74 -0.59
CA PHE A 94 11.89 -1.52 0.65
C PHE A 94 11.50 -2.99 0.46
N THR A 95 10.65 -3.29 -0.54
CA THR A 95 10.40 -4.67 -0.95
C THR A 95 11.68 -5.34 -1.46
N LEU A 96 12.51 -4.64 -2.24
CA LEU A 96 13.82 -5.14 -2.67
C LEU A 96 14.78 -5.30 -1.48
N PHE A 97 14.80 -4.34 -0.54
CA PHE A 97 15.63 -4.47 0.67
C PHE A 97 15.24 -5.68 1.53
N ILE A 98 13.95 -6.01 1.62
CA ILE A 98 13.49 -7.23 2.29
C ILE A 98 14.05 -8.47 1.60
N ALA A 99 13.99 -8.52 0.26
CA ALA A 99 14.52 -9.65 -0.52
C ALA A 99 16.05 -9.82 -0.36
N CYS A 100 16.78 -8.73 -0.14
CA CYS A 100 18.24 -8.73 0.08
C CYS A 100 18.64 -8.74 1.56
N SER A 101 17.70 -8.90 2.49
CA SER A 101 17.99 -8.84 3.93
C SER A 101 18.84 -10.04 4.38
N ASN A 102 19.86 -9.79 5.19
CA ASN A 102 20.77 -10.82 5.70
C ASN A 102 20.60 -11.06 7.21
N SER A 103 19.69 -10.33 7.86
CA SER A 103 19.39 -10.49 9.28
C SER A 103 17.95 -10.12 9.59
N MET A 104 17.43 -10.68 10.69
CA MET A 104 16.05 -10.41 11.12
C MET A 104 15.82 -8.94 11.44
N SER A 105 16.81 -8.25 12.03
CA SER A 105 16.69 -6.82 12.32
C SER A 105 16.58 -5.98 11.05
N GLN A 106 17.38 -6.29 10.01
CA GLN A 106 17.28 -5.61 8.71
C GLN A 106 15.92 -5.84 8.07
N PHE A 107 15.43 -7.09 8.12
CA PHE A 107 14.11 -7.47 7.64
C PHE A 107 13.00 -6.65 8.32
N LEU A 108 13.00 -6.56 9.66
CA LEU A 108 11.98 -5.82 10.41
C LEU A 108 12.04 -4.31 10.18
N ILE A 109 13.24 -3.74 10.05
CA ILE A 109 13.39 -2.31 9.71
C ILE A 109 12.83 -2.06 8.31
N ALA A 110 13.20 -2.88 7.32
CA ALA A 110 12.68 -2.74 5.97
C ALA A 110 11.16 -2.94 5.93
N ARG A 111 10.60 -3.81 6.77
CA ARG A 111 9.14 -3.99 6.93
C ARG A 111 8.44 -2.76 7.44
N PHE A 112 9.01 -2.09 8.44
CA PHE A 112 8.46 -0.83 8.95
C PHE A 112 8.36 0.20 7.82
N PHE A 113 9.46 0.40 7.07
CA PHE A 113 9.47 1.37 5.97
C PHE A 113 8.59 0.95 4.78
N GLN A 114 8.51 -0.35 4.47
CA GLN A 114 7.57 -0.87 3.47
C GLN A 114 6.12 -0.56 3.89
N GLY A 115 5.79 -0.76 5.17
CA GLY A 115 4.48 -0.47 5.75
C GLY A 115 4.05 0.99 5.63
N MET A 116 5.00 1.94 5.60
CA MET A 116 4.69 3.35 5.37
C MET A 116 3.94 3.59 4.04
N GLY A 117 4.07 2.68 3.06
CA GLY A 117 3.31 2.71 1.81
C GLY A 117 1.79 2.77 2.00
N LEU A 118 1.26 2.14 3.07
CA LEU A 118 -0.16 2.19 3.43
C LEU A 118 -0.65 3.61 3.73
N CYS A 119 0.20 4.48 4.29
CA CYS A 119 -0.16 5.86 4.59
C CYS A 119 -0.57 6.62 3.32
N PHE A 120 0.15 6.38 2.22
CA PHE A 120 -0.08 7.06 0.94
C PHE A 120 -1.43 6.66 0.33
N ILE A 121 -1.84 5.41 0.52
CA ILE A 121 -3.12 4.91 0.03
C ILE A 121 -4.26 5.60 0.77
N GLY A 122 -4.26 5.52 2.11
CA GLY A 122 -5.30 6.05 2.97
C GLY A 122 -5.47 7.56 2.87
N VAL A 123 -4.35 8.30 2.95
CA VAL A 123 -4.39 9.76 3.11
C VAL A 123 -4.45 10.48 1.77
N ILE A 124 -3.62 10.07 0.81
CA ILE A 124 -3.50 10.78 -0.46
C ILE A 124 -4.41 10.15 -1.49
N GLY A 125 -4.34 8.83 -1.67
CA GLY A 125 -5.03 8.14 -2.75
C GLY A 125 -6.55 8.25 -2.66
N TYR A 126 -7.16 7.89 -1.53
CA TYR A 126 -8.61 7.99 -1.33
C TYR A 126 -9.11 9.43 -1.42
N ALA A 127 -8.40 10.40 -0.83
CA ALA A 127 -8.74 11.82 -0.95
C ALA A 127 -8.67 12.30 -2.41
N THR A 128 -7.66 11.86 -3.17
CA THR A 128 -7.51 12.20 -4.59
C THR A 128 -8.67 11.64 -5.43
N ILE A 129 -9.17 10.44 -5.13
CA ILE A 129 -10.36 9.91 -5.81
C ILE A 129 -11.57 10.81 -5.56
N GLN A 130 -11.80 11.20 -4.31
CA GLN A 130 -12.95 12.03 -3.94
C GLN A 130 -12.88 13.44 -4.55
N GLU A 131 -11.69 13.94 -4.85
CA GLU A 131 -11.50 15.25 -5.50
C GLU A 131 -11.61 15.20 -7.03
N ILE A 132 -11.21 14.09 -7.67
CA ILE A 132 -11.14 13.98 -9.13
C ILE A 132 -12.47 13.51 -9.74
N PHE A 133 -13.16 12.61 -9.07
CA PHE A 133 -14.36 11.95 -9.60
C PHE A 133 -15.63 12.54 -9.00
N GLU A 134 -16.71 12.58 -9.78
CA GLU A 134 -18.05 12.86 -9.26
C GLU A 134 -18.44 11.81 -8.20
N GLU A 135 -19.32 12.16 -7.25
CA GLU A 135 -19.71 11.31 -6.12
C GLU A 135 -20.03 9.87 -6.53
N MET A 136 -20.84 9.66 -7.57
CA MET A 136 -21.23 8.32 -8.02
C MET A 136 -20.06 7.49 -8.55
N ASP A 137 -19.12 8.12 -9.28
CA ASP A 137 -17.96 7.42 -9.82
C ASP A 137 -16.90 7.19 -8.74
N ALA A 138 -16.73 8.13 -7.81
CA ALA A 138 -15.90 7.95 -6.63
C ALA A 138 -16.39 6.75 -5.79
N ILE A 139 -17.70 6.65 -5.54
CA ILE A 139 -18.31 5.51 -4.83
C ILE A 139 -18.01 4.19 -5.54
N ARG A 140 -18.11 4.14 -6.87
CA ARG A 140 -17.81 2.92 -7.65
C ARG A 140 -16.35 2.50 -7.50
N ILE A 141 -15.41 3.43 -7.60
CA ILE A 141 -13.98 3.10 -7.48
C ILE A 141 -13.66 2.68 -6.05
N ILE A 142 -14.16 3.37 -5.04
CA ILE A 142 -14.01 2.98 -3.63
C ILE A 142 -14.61 1.59 -3.38
N SER A 143 -15.72 1.25 -4.03
CA SER A 143 -16.31 -0.10 -3.93
C SER A 143 -15.40 -1.17 -4.56
N ILE A 144 -14.73 -0.88 -5.67
CA ILE A 144 -13.73 -1.77 -6.27
C ILE A 144 -12.55 -1.96 -5.30
N MET A 145 -12.07 -0.88 -4.71
CA MET A 145 -10.98 -0.90 -3.71
C MET A 145 -11.36 -1.73 -2.47
N ALA A 146 -12.58 -1.57 -1.96
CA ALA A 146 -13.09 -2.39 -0.86
C ALA A 146 -13.10 -3.88 -1.22
N ASN A 147 -13.51 -4.24 -2.44
CA ASN A 147 -13.45 -5.62 -2.91
C ASN A 147 -12.00 -6.14 -2.97
N VAL A 148 -11.04 -5.30 -3.40
CA VAL A 148 -9.61 -5.64 -3.40
C VAL A 148 -9.11 -5.92 -1.98
N ALA A 149 -9.45 -5.07 -1.02
CA ALA A 149 -9.08 -5.25 0.39
C ALA A 149 -9.67 -6.52 1.01
N ILE A 150 -10.85 -6.97 0.55
CA ILE A 150 -11.49 -8.22 1.00
C ILE A 150 -10.87 -9.44 0.32
N LEU A 151 -10.53 -9.34 -0.96
CA LEU A 151 -9.97 -10.45 -1.74
C LEU A 151 -8.50 -10.71 -1.44
N ALA A 152 -7.72 -9.68 -1.09
CA ALA A 152 -6.28 -9.84 -0.85
C ALA A 152 -5.96 -10.84 0.29
N PRO A 153 -6.62 -10.82 1.46
CA PRO A 153 -6.40 -11.82 2.51
C PRO A 153 -6.82 -13.24 2.14
N LEU A 154 -7.72 -13.40 1.17
CA LEU A 154 -8.12 -14.70 0.63
C LEU A 154 -7.07 -15.24 -0.34
N LEU A 155 -6.55 -14.38 -1.22
CA LEU A 155 -5.57 -14.75 -2.25
C LEU A 155 -4.14 -14.87 -1.70
N GLY A 156 -3.78 -14.05 -0.73
CA GLY A 156 -2.43 -13.98 -0.17
C GLY A 156 -1.91 -15.32 0.33
N PRO A 157 -2.61 -16.01 1.26
CA PRO A 157 -2.20 -17.31 1.77
C PRO A 157 -2.09 -18.38 0.68
N LEU A 158 -2.97 -18.34 -0.34
CA LEU A 158 -2.95 -19.29 -1.46
C LEU A 158 -1.74 -19.10 -2.37
N MET A 159 -1.27 -17.86 -2.54
CA MET A 159 -0.10 -17.53 -3.36
C MET A 159 1.22 -17.60 -2.59
N GLY A 160 1.17 -17.63 -1.26
CA GLY A 160 2.34 -17.67 -0.38
C GLY A 160 2.74 -19.07 0.09
N LEU A 161 1.97 -20.10 -0.28
CA LEU A 161 2.29 -21.53 -0.12
C LEU A 161 3.19 -22.01 -1.28
#